data_AF-A0A6P8HYX4-F1
#
_entry.id   AF-A0A6P8HYX4-F1
#
_cell.length_a   1.000
_cell.length_b   1.000
_cell.length_c   1.000
_cell.angle_alpha   90.00
_cell.angle_beta   90.00
_cell.angle_gamma   90.00
#
_symmetry.space_group_name_H-M   'P 1'
#
loop_
_entity.id
_entity.type
_entity.pdbx_description
1 polymer ?
#
loop_
_entity_poly.entity_id
_entity_poly.type
_entity_poly.pdbx_seq_one_letter_code
_entity_poly.pdbx_strand_id
1 'polypeptide(L)'
;MSRPVTFHVTIKLFLLLVSSVTLSNGKTGLSLNNCSCFMSGQYYNLKSLARLHGGPRFQTEKNNWNYAYNPCIPFSIEPPCEDVAICRWDAFDQSFTNLGLEKDMLCKSSKEGVKFTFKIPKR
;
A
#
# COMPACT_ATOMS: atom_id res chain seq x y z
N MET A 1 -49.86 -7.35 65.97
CA MET A 1 -49.66 -7.91 64.61
C MET A 1 -49.39 -6.75 63.66
N SER A 2 -48.13 -6.53 63.30
CA SER A 2 -47.72 -5.49 62.35
C SER A 2 -46.96 -6.17 61.21
N ARG A 3 -47.43 -5.97 59.97
CA ARG A 3 -46.87 -6.60 58.76
C ARG A 3 -45.63 -5.82 58.28
N PRO A 4 -44.56 -6.49 57.82
CA PRO A 4 -43.42 -5.82 57.20
C PRO A 4 -43.78 -5.26 55.81
N VAL A 5 -43.25 -4.09 55.49
CA VAL A 5 -43.35 -3.42 54.18
C VAL A 5 -42.18 -3.87 53.32
N THR A 6 -42.47 -4.41 52.13
CA THR A 6 -41.47 -4.84 51.15
C THR A 6 -41.18 -3.69 50.18
N PHE A 7 -39.91 -3.31 50.04
CA PHE A 7 -39.45 -2.36 49.02
C PHE A 7 -38.98 -3.10 47.77
N HIS A 8 -39.56 -2.80 46.61
CA HIS A 8 -39.13 -3.31 45.31
C HIS A 8 -38.05 -2.39 44.71
N VAL A 9 -36.82 -2.89 44.60
CA VAL A 9 -35.74 -2.23 43.86
C VAL A 9 -35.76 -2.75 42.41
N THR A 10 -36.15 -1.90 41.47
CA THR A 10 -36.09 -2.21 40.03
C THR A 10 -34.74 -1.76 39.47
N ILE A 11 -33.82 -2.70 39.29
CA ILE A 11 -32.54 -2.47 38.62
C ILE A 11 -32.81 -2.40 37.11
N LYS A 12 -32.79 -1.18 36.54
CA LYS A 12 -32.77 -1.00 35.08
C LYS A 12 -31.42 -1.47 34.56
N LEU A 13 -31.39 -2.68 34.01
CA LEU A 13 -30.24 -3.24 33.32
C LEU A 13 -29.99 -2.39 32.06
N PHE A 14 -29.01 -1.50 32.17
CA PHE A 14 -28.50 -0.69 31.06
C PHE A 14 -28.02 -1.63 29.95
N LEU A 15 -28.62 -1.51 28.76
CA LEU A 15 -28.12 -2.13 27.54
C LEU A 15 -26.67 -1.67 27.33
N LEU A 16 -25.72 -2.57 27.53
CA LEU A 16 -24.37 -2.41 27.00
C LEU A 16 -24.48 -2.55 25.48
N LEU A 17 -24.43 -1.40 24.82
CA LEU A 17 -24.12 -1.27 23.40
C LEU A 17 -22.85 -2.06 23.12
N VAL A 18 -22.99 -3.21 22.48
CA VAL A 18 -21.87 -3.90 21.83
C VAL A 18 -21.51 -3.04 20.63
N SER A 19 -20.63 -2.06 20.85
CA SER A 19 -19.94 -1.37 19.78
C SER A 19 -19.09 -2.41 19.07
N SER A 20 -19.56 -2.89 17.92
CA SER A 20 -18.80 -3.68 16.98
C SER A 20 -17.65 -2.81 16.47
N VAL A 21 -16.55 -2.84 17.22
CA VAL A 21 -15.25 -2.36 16.74
C VAL A 21 -14.90 -3.25 15.56
N THR A 22 -15.23 -2.79 14.36
CA THR A 22 -14.73 -3.38 13.12
C THR A 22 -13.26 -3.00 13.02
N LEU A 23 -12.42 -3.83 13.64
CA LEU A 23 -10.98 -3.75 13.50
C LEU A 23 -10.67 -4.15 12.04
N SER A 24 -10.59 -3.18 11.14
CA SER A 24 -10.05 -3.40 9.80
C SER A 24 -8.54 -3.57 9.92
N ASN A 25 -8.11 -4.71 10.47
CA ASN A 25 -6.74 -5.16 10.31
C ASN A 25 -6.58 -5.45 8.81
N GLY A 26 -6.00 -4.49 8.08
CA GLY A 26 -5.47 -4.77 6.76
C GLY A 26 -4.56 -6.00 6.89
N LYS A 27 -4.96 -7.12 6.30
CA LYS A 27 -4.13 -8.32 6.30
C LYS A 27 -2.89 -7.97 5.50
N THR A 28 -1.78 -7.73 6.18
CA THR A 28 -0.47 -7.63 5.56
C THR A 28 -0.16 -8.98 4.92
N GLY A 29 -0.18 -9.02 3.58
CA GLY A 29 0.24 -10.19 2.83
C GLY A 29 1.72 -10.49 3.10
N LEU A 30 2.09 -11.76 2.96
CA LEU A 30 3.49 -12.16 3.06
C LEU A 30 4.19 -11.66 1.79
N SER A 31 5.10 -10.70 1.95
CA SER A 31 6.01 -10.32 0.87
C SER A 31 7.01 -11.46 0.70
N LEU A 32 6.97 -12.13 -0.45
CA LEU A 32 7.86 -13.28 -0.72
C LEU A 32 9.19 -12.81 -1.32
N ASN A 33 9.13 -11.75 -2.11
CA ASN A 33 10.26 -10.97 -2.58
C ASN A 33 9.77 -9.57 -2.97
N ASN A 34 10.68 -8.72 -3.42
CA ASN A 34 10.45 -7.35 -3.84
C ASN A 34 9.52 -7.20 -5.07
N CYS A 35 8.90 -8.30 -5.53
CA CYS A 35 8.17 -8.45 -6.79
C CYS A 35 6.88 -9.25 -6.72
N SER A 36 6.68 -9.94 -5.60
CA SER A 36 5.61 -10.89 -5.47
C SER A 36 5.13 -10.96 -4.03
N CYS A 37 3.85 -11.23 -3.90
CA CYS A 37 3.21 -11.36 -2.62
C CYS A 37 2.21 -12.49 -2.60
N PHE A 38 2.06 -13.08 -1.42
CA PHE A 38 1.00 -14.02 -1.14
C PHE A 38 -0.01 -13.37 -0.20
N MET A 39 -1.24 -13.22 -0.66
CA MET A 39 -2.27 -12.51 0.07
C MET A 39 -3.63 -13.18 -0.14
N SER A 40 -4.33 -13.45 0.95
CA SER A 40 -5.66 -14.07 0.91
C SER A 40 -5.71 -15.38 0.12
N GLY A 41 -4.65 -16.19 0.19
CA GLY A 41 -4.57 -17.47 -0.53
C GLY A 41 -4.17 -17.36 -2.00
N GLN A 42 -3.90 -16.15 -2.50
CA GLN A 42 -3.51 -15.90 -3.89
C GLN A 42 -2.08 -15.40 -3.98
N TYR A 43 -1.39 -15.84 -5.04
CA TYR A 43 -0.04 -15.41 -5.38
C TYR A 43 -0.09 -14.36 -6.49
N TYR A 44 0.50 -13.20 -6.24
CA TYR A 44 0.62 -12.10 -7.20
C TYR A 44 2.10 -11.91 -7.52
N ASN A 45 2.43 -11.81 -8.80
CA ASN A 45 3.81 -11.71 -9.26
C ASN A 45 3.89 -10.71 -10.40
N LEU A 46 4.69 -9.65 -10.22
CA LEU A 46 4.88 -8.60 -11.22
C LEU A 46 6.06 -8.88 -12.17
N LYS A 47 6.83 -9.94 -11.95
CA LYS A 47 8.06 -10.22 -12.71
C LYS A 47 7.81 -10.34 -14.21
N SER A 48 6.68 -10.90 -14.64
CA SER A 48 6.32 -11.01 -16.06
C SER A 48 6.04 -9.66 -16.73
N LEU A 49 5.78 -8.61 -15.94
CA LEU A 49 5.57 -7.26 -16.43
C LEU A 49 6.89 -6.48 -16.56
N ALA A 50 7.97 -6.96 -15.95
CA ALA A 50 9.25 -6.29 -15.97
C ALA A 50 9.83 -6.24 -17.39
N ARG A 51 10.40 -5.09 -17.76
CA ARG A 51 11.29 -5.00 -18.91
C ARG A 51 12.68 -5.47 -18.47
N LEU A 52 13.17 -6.54 -19.11
CA LEU A 52 14.44 -7.19 -18.74
C LEU A 52 15.69 -6.46 -19.28
N HIS A 53 15.54 -5.72 -20.38
CA HIS A 53 16.66 -5.14 -21.13
C HIS A 53 16.48 -3.63 -21.28
N GLY A 54 17.03 -2.91 -20.30
CA GLY A 54 17.17 -1.44 -20.29
C GLY A 54 15.86 -0.66 -20.13
N GLY A 55 15.95 0.49 -19.47
CA GLY A 55 14.88 1.48 -19.34
C GLY A 55 13.60 0.99 -18.65
N PRO A 56 12.59 1.88 -18.54
CA PRO A 56 11.33 1.53 -17.91
C PRO A 56 10.42 0.69 -18.81
N ARG A 57 9.52 -0.10 -18.20
CA ARG A 57 8.43 -0.78 -18.91
C ARG A 57 7.30 0.19 -19.25
N PHE A 58 6.93 1.03 -18.30
CA PHE A 58 5.81 1.95 -18.39
C PHE A 58 6.31 3.38 -18.28
N GLN A 59 5.79 4.25 -19.14
CA GLN A 59 6.10 5.68 -19.15
C GLN A 59 4.82 6.46 -19.43
N THR A 60 4.68 7.62 -18.78
CA THR A 60 3.57 8.54 -19.03
C THR A 60 3.97 9.97 -18.65
N GLU A 61 3.27 10.94 -19.22
CA GLU A 61 3.45 12.36 -18.93
C GLU A 61 2.17 12.92 -18.30
N LYS A 62 2.32 13.76 -17.28
CA LYS A 62 1.21 14.48 -16.67
C LYS A 62 1.68 15.78 -16.02
N ASN A 63 1.03 16.89 -16.35
CA ASN A 63 1.27 18.20 -15.73
C ASN A 63 2.76 18.62 -15.75
N ASN A 64 3.43 18.49 -16.90
CA ASN A 64 4.87 18.78 -17.07
C ASN A 64 5.84 17.82 -16.36
N TRP A 65 5.32 16.76 -15.73
CA TRP A 65 6.13 15.70 -15.15
C TRP A 65 6.09 14.46 -16.03
N ASN A 66 7.26 13.90 -16.27
CA ASN A 66 7.41 12.56 -16.78
C ASN A 66 7.42 11.56 -15.62
N TYR A 67 6.81 10.40 -15.83
CA TYR A 67 6.78 9.29 -14.88
C TYR A 67 7.24 8.03 -15.57
N ALA A 68 8.10 7.26 -14.91
CA ALA A 68 8.58 5.99 -15.41
C ALA A 68 8.53 4.93 -14.32
N TYR A 69 8.15 3.71 -14.71
CA TYR A 69 8.06 2.57 -13.81
C TYR A 69 8.55 1.30 -14.52
N ASN A 70 9.43 0.56 -13.86
CA ASN A 70 9.75 -0.81 -14.20
C ASN A 70 9.50 -1.68 -12.96
N PRO A 71 8.50 -2.59 -12.99
CA PRO A 71 8.38 -3.58 -11.94
C PRO A 71 9.66 -4.40 -11.85
N CYS A 72 10.10 -4.71 -10.64
CA CYS A 72 11.09 -5.76 -10.34
C CYS A 72 12.52 -5.60 -10.82
N ILE A 73 12.77 -4.71 -11.76
CA ILE A 73 14.08 -4.54 -12.34
C ILE A 73 14.35 -3.04 -12.32
N PRO A 74 15.33 -2.59 -11.52
CA PRO A 74 15.73 -1.20 -11.52
C PRO A 74 16.11 -0.76 -12.94
N PHE A 75 15.86 0.50 -13.25
CA PHE A 75 16.23 1.09 -14.52
C PHE A 75 16.96 2.41 -14.30
N SER A 76 17.75 2.76 -15.31
CA SER A 76 18.29 4.10 -15.48
C SER A 76 17.87 4.63 -16.84
N ILE A 77 17.60 5.93 -16.92
CA ILE A 77 17.35 6.65 -18.17
C ILE A 77 18.06 8.01 -18.09
N GLU A 78 18.64 8.43 -19.21
CA GLU A 78 19.20 9.77 -19.35
C GLU A 78 18.19 10.85 -18.92
N PRO A 79 18.68 11.97 -18.38
CA PRO A 79 18.41 12.36 -17.00
C PRO A 79 16.94 12.51 -16.61
N PRO A 80 16.58 12.26 -15.33
CA PRO A 80 17.50 12.15 -14.18
C PRO A 80 17.27 10.90 -13.29
N CYS A 81 16.75 9.80 -13.84
CA CYS A 81 16.42 8.61 -13.04
C CYS A 81 17.53 7.56 -13.11
N GLU A 82 18.11 7.21 -11.96
CA GLU A 82 19.21 6.24 -11.86
C GLU A 82 18.91 5.15 -10.82
N ASP A 83 18.99 3.89 -11.23
CA ASP A 83 18.82 2.70 -10.38
C ASP A 83 17.53 2.73 -9.52
N VAL A 84 16.41 3.03 -10.16
CA VAL A 84 15.09 3.18 -9.51
C VAL A 84 14.09 2.20 -10.09
N ALA A 85 13.10 1.80 -9.28
CA ALA A 85 11.94 1.07 -9.79
C ALA A 85 10.89 2.04 -10.35
N ILE A 86 10.72 3.20 -9.70
CA ILE A 86 9.78 4.24 -10.12
C ILE A 86 10.39 5.62 -9.91
N CYS A 87 10.17 6.49 -10.89
CA CYS A 87 10.74 7.82 -10.92
C CYS A 87 9.77 8.83 -11.52
N ARG A 88 9.94 10.09 -11.13
CA ARG A 88 9.41 11.22 -11.91
C ARG A 88 10.48 12.27 -12.11
N TRP A 89 10.35 13.03 -13.19
CA TRP A 89 11.21 14.17 -13.46
C TRP A 89 10.48 15.27 -14.20
N ASP A 90 10.94 16.49 -14.00
CA ASP A 90 10.41 17.66 -14.68
C ASP A 90 10.91 17.67 -16.13
N ALA A 91 10.02 17.99 -17.06
CA ALA A 91 10.34 18.01 -18.49
C ALA A 91 11.30 19.15 -18.88
N PHE A 92 11.49 20.16 -18.02
CA PHE A 92 12.18 21.40 -18.34
C PHE A 92 13.43 21.64 -17.47
N ASP A 93 13.41 21.28 -16.19
CA ASP A 93 14.48 21.67 -15.24
C ASP A 93 15.45 20.54 -14.83
N GLN A 94 15.37 19.37 -15.48
CA GLN A 94 16.15 18.16 -15.17
C GLN A 94 16.08 17.73 -13.69
N SER A 95 15.17 18.27 -12.88
CA SER A 95 14.97 17.80 -11.52
C SER A 95 14.25 16.46 -11.53
N PHE A 96 14.67 15.55 -10.65
CA PHE A 96 13.96 14.29 -10.44
C PHE A 96 13.55 14.09 -8.99
N THR A 97 12.64 13.14 -8.83
CA THR A 97 12.35 12.52 -7.55
C THR A 97 12.35 11.02 -7.73
N ASN A 98 13.24 10.33 -7.01
CA ASN A 98 13.13 8.90 -6.79
C ASN A 98 11.82 8.63 -6.02
N LEU A 99 10.87 7.95 -6.65
CA LEU A 99 9.57 7.64 -6.05
C LEU A 99 9.57 6.26 -5.38
N GLY A 100 10.64 5.48 -5.55
CA GLY A 100 10.76 4.14 -4.96
C GLY A 100 11.86 3.30 -5.59
N LEU A 101 12.56 2.57 -4.74
CA LEU A 101 13.46 1.50 -5.13
C LEU A 101 12.69 0.18 -5.22
N GLU A 102 13.21 -0.74 -6.03
CA GLU A 102 12.65 -2.09 -6.20
C GLU A 102 12.48 -2.80 -4.85
N LYS A 103 13.52 -2.72 -4.01
CA LYS A 103 13.54 -3.30 -2.66
C LYS A 103 12.52 -2.74 -1.67
N ASP A 104 11.97 -1.56 -1.95
CA ASP A 104 11.05 -0.88 -1.05
C ASP A 104 9.58 -1.12 -1.42
N MET A 105 9.32 -1.98 -2.42
CA MET A 105 7.96 -2.34 -2.80
C MET A 105 7.29 -3.18 -1.72
N LEU A 106 6.10 -2.73 -1.33
CA LEU A 106 5.23 -3.39 -0.35
C LEU A 106 3.91 -3.75 -0.99
N CYS A 107 3.37 -4.92 -0.61
CA CYS A 107 2.01 -5.29 -0.96
C CYS A 107 1.05 -4.99 0.19
N LYS A 108 -0.16 -4.52 -0.14
CA LYS A 108 -1.23 -4.30 0.83
C LYS A 108 -2.57 -4.74 0.26
N SER A 109 -3.41 -5.32 1.11
CA SER A 109 -4.82 -5.55 0.78
C SER A 109 -5.55 -4.21 0.75
N SER A 110 -6.41 -4.00 -0.24
CA SER A 110 -7.31 -2.86 -0.32
C SER A 110 -8.71 -3.33 -0.72
N LYS A 111 -9.72 -2.43 -0.60
CA LYS A 111 -11.09 -2.73 -1.04
C LYS A 111 -11.18 -3.05 -2.55
N GLU A 112 -10.24 -2.58 -3.34
CA GLU A 112 -10.17 -2.74 -4.81
C GLU A 112 -9.29 -3.94 -5.24
N GLY A 113 -8.72 -4.68 -4.28
CA GLY A 113 -7.78 -5.76 -4.54
C GLY A 113 -6.39 -5.48 -3.95
N VAL A 114 -5.35 -6.07 -4.54
CA VAL A 114 -3.97 -5.93 -4.06
C VAL A 114 -3.34 -4.65 -4.60
N LYS A 115 -2.75 -3.85 -3.70
CA LYS A 115 -1.99 -2.65 -4.04
C LYS A 115 -0.50 -2.88 -3.79
N PHE A 116 0.30 -2.56 -4.79
CA PHE A 116 1.76 -2.43 -4.66
C PHE A 116 2.09 -0.97 -4.39
N THR A 117 2.85 -0.72 -3.33
CA THR A 117 3.16 0.63 -2.86
C THR A 117 4.64 0.76 -2.60
N PHE A 118 5.21 1.91 -2.93
CA PHE A 118 6.60 2.24 -2.62
C PHE A 118 6.67 3.19 -1.42
N LYS A 119 7.69 3.02 -0.59
CA LYS A 119 8.08 4.06 0.36
C LYS A 119 8.96 5.07 -0.38
N ILE A 120 8.53 6.31 -0.44
CA ILE A 120 9.33 7.39 -1.01
C ILE A 120 10.55 7.59 -0.09
N PRO A 121 11.79 7.51 -0.61
CA PRO A 121 12.99 7.77 0.17
C PRO A 121 12.96 9.19 0.74
N LYS A 122 13.38 9.36 2.00
CA LYS A 122 13.61 10.70 2.55
C LYS A 122 14.81 11.31 1.82
N ARG A 123 14.67 12.55 1.36
CA ARG A 123 15.78 13.36 0.83
C ARG A 123 16.75 13.71 1.95
#